data_AF-A0A1B6M3X5-F1
#
_entry.id   AF-A0A1B6M3X5-F1
#
_cell.length_a   1.000
_cell.length_b   1.000
_cell.length_c   1.000
_cell.angle_alpha   90.00
_cell.angle_beta   90.00
_cell.angle_gamma   90.00
#
_symmetry.space_group_name_H-M   'P 1'
#
loop_
_entity.id
_entity.type
_entity.pdbx_description
1 polymer ?
#
loop_
_entity_poly.entity_id
_entity_poly.type
_entity_poly.pdbx_seq_one_letter_code
_entity_poly.pdbx_strand_id
1 'polypeptide(L)'
;MTTTNEKEETEDDLRNESTRSKAELNLSLAPYVLLAVLRVVLTLVPQTGYVQPDEYFQSIEIVTEDIFDVEASRPWEFNTTKPIRSVALPYLYAGLPLFVLKCVAPFVKLWFEYDMVTPYFLVVIPRLTCCLLSFLNDLCLFRICNIYGQNYRARLLTLASSYVLLVYGTRTFSNTIEMTLTSVLIYFVADCMHKSDQIIYQDEYLEECYIRAESMREKVRLNRLRKSLPGHSFSSCIKIASISVLGVFNRPTFIAFAFTPIFFWLHRGLGSRHIGLSDFHLRIVLLGK
;
A
#
# COMPACT_ATOMS: atom_id res chain seq x y z
N MET A 1 30.28 34.23 -36.73
CA MET A 1 31.22 34.37 -35.58
C MET A 1 30.40 34.36 -34.30
N THR A 2 29.53 33.37 -34.14
CA THR A 2 28.41 33.36 -33.17
C THR A 2 28.21 31.99 -32.51
N THR A 3 29.06 31.00 -32.80
CA THR A 3 28.85 29.59 -32.44
C THR A 3 29.51 29.14 -31.14
N THR A 4 30.28 30.01 -30.47
CA THR A 4 30.94 29.70 -29.19
C THR A 4 30.07 30.11 -28.00
N ASN A 5 29.41 31.28 -28.05
CA ASN A 5 28.59 31.76 -26.93
C ASN A 5 27.30 30.95 -26.72
N GLU A 6 26.62 30.51 -27.79
CA GLU A 6 25.41 29.68 -27.65
C GLU A 6 25.72 28.28 -27.08
N LYS A 7 26.92 27.73 -27.35
CA LYS A 7 27.33 26.44 -26.79
C LYS A 7 27.68 26.55 -25.30
N GLU A 8 28.33 27.63 -24.89
CA GLU A 8 28.63 27.89 -23.47
C GLU A 8 27.34 28.13 -22.65
N GLU A 9 26.36 28.88 -23.18
CA GLU A 9 25.07 29.06 -22.49
C GLU A 9 24.31 27.74 -22.34
N THR A 10 24.32 26.87 -23.35
CA THR A 10 23.62 25.59 -23.30
C THR A 10 24.30 24.60 -22.33
N GLU A 11 25.64 24.58 -22.27
CA GLU A 11 26.38 23.75 -21.31
C GLU A 11 26.24 24.24 -19.87
N ASP A 12 26.21 25.56 -19.63
CA ASP A 12 25.99 26.12 -18.30
C ASP A 12 24.55 25.93 -17.82
N ASP A 13 23.54 25.96 -18.70
CA ASP A 13 22.16 25.63 -18.35
C ASP A 13 21.98 24.13 -18.02
N LEU A 14 22.59 23.24 -18.80
CA LEU A 14 22.61 21.79 -18.51
C LEU A 14 23.37 21.48 -17.21
N ARG A 15 24.45 22.21 -16.95
CA ARG A 15 25.22 22.09 -15.72
C ARG A 15 24.44 22.66 -14.54
N ASN A 16 23.73 23.78 -14.70
CA ASN A 16 22.85 24.33 -13.68
C ASN A 16 21.68 23.41 -13.39
N GLU A 17 21.01 22.83 -14.39
CA GLU A 17 19.97 21.81 -14.19
C GLU A 17 20.51 20.55 -13.50
N SER A 18 21.69 20.07 -13.89
CA SER A 18 22.38 18.97 -13.19
C SER A 18 22.69 19.32 -11.73
N THR A 19 23.04 20.56 -11.45
CA THR A 19 23.37 21.05 -10.10
C THR A 19 22.11 21.33 -9.28
N ARG A 20 21.02 21.77 -9.91
CA ARG A 20 19.68 21.98 -9.32
C ARG A 20 18.97 20.66 -9.06
N SER A 21 19.19 19.69 -9.93
CA SER A 21 18.79 18.29 -9.75
C SER A 21 19.62 17.63 -8.64
N LYS A 22 20.94 17.82 -8.58
CA LYS A 22 21.79 17.34 -7.46
C LYS A 22 21.58 18.09 -6.14
N ALA A 23 21.00 19.28 -6.19
CA ALA A 23 20.36 19.92 -5.03
C ALA A 23 19.00 19.28 -4.73
N GLU A 24 18.84 17.98 -5.02
CA GLU A 24 17.84 17.11 -4.40
C GLU A 24 17.84 17.43 -2.92
N LEU A 25 16.73 18.01 -2.47
CA LEU A 25 16.40 18.31 -1.09
C LEU A 25 17.06 17.28 -0.17
N ASN A 26 18.20 17.63 0.45
CA ASN A 26 18.84 16.86 1.52
C ASN A 26 17.96 17.00 2.77
N LEU A 27 16.71 16.56 2.63
CA LEU A 27 15.70 16.67 3.65
C LEU A 27 16.04 15.62 4.69
N SER A 28 16.33 16.05 5.92
CA SER A 28 16.57 15.12 7.02
C SER A 28 15.35 14.23 7.26
N LEU A 29 15.56 13.00 7.71
CA LEU A 29 14.49 12.11 8.17
C LEU A 29 13.97 12.49 9.57
N ALA A 30 14.67 13.38 10.29
CA ALA A 30 14.28 13.85 11.61
C ALA A 30 12.82 14.36 11.70
N PRO A 31 12.31 15.24 10.80
CA PRO A 31 10.91 15.68 10.86
C PRO A 31 9.91 14.53 10.66
N TYR A 32 10.24 13.54 9.82
CA TYR A 32 9.40 12.34 9.69
C TYR A 32 9.35 11.55 11.00
N VAL A 33 10.51 11.30 11.62
CA VAL A 33 10.58 10.57 12.90
C VAL A 33 9.81 11.31 13.98
N LEU A 34 9.91 12.64 14.05
CA LEU A 34 9.13 13.46 14.98
C LEU A 34 7.62 13.28 14.75
N LEU A 35 7.16 13.31 13.50
CA LEU A 35 5.76 13.09 13.16
C LEU A 35 5.29 11.65 13.41
N ALA A 36 6.16 10.67 13.21
CA ALA A 36 5.89 9.27 13.54
C ALA A 36 5.73 9.06 15.05
N VAL A 37 6.61 9.68 15.86
CA VAL A 37 6.48 9.68 17.32
C VAL A 37 5.21 10.41 17.74
N LEU A 38 4.95 11.59 17.16
CA LEU A 38 3.73 12.35 17.42
C LEU A 38 2.48 11.51 17.11
N ARG A 39 2.48 10.77 16.00
CA ARG A 39 1.38 9.85 15.62
C ARG A 39 1.10 8.83 16.72
N VAL A 40 2.13 8.19 17.27
CA VAL A 40 2.00 7.21 18.37
C VAL A 40 1.58 7.89 19.68
N VAL A 41 2.12 9.07 19.99
CA VAL A 41 1.71 9.80 21.20
C VAL A 41 0.23 10.18 21.11
N LEU A 42 -0.24 10.65 19.95
CA LEU A 42 -1.63 11.02 19.74
C LEU A 42 -2.60 9.84 19.86
N THR A 43 -2.17 8.59 19.64
CA THR A 43 -3.04 7.42 19.85
C THR A 43 -3.19 7.05 21.32
N LEU A 44 -2.16 7.30 22.12
CA LEU A 44 -2.15 7.06 23.56
C LEU A 44 -2.87 8.17 24.33
N VAL A 45 -2.86 9.40 23.83
CA VAL A 45 -3.59 10.49 24.48
C VAL A 45 -5.10 10.21 24.43
N PRO A 46 -5.83 10.30 25.55
CA PRO A 46 -7.28 10.12 25.55
C PRO A 46 -7.95 11.21 24.71
N GLN A 47 -8.45 10.81 23.55
CA GLN A 47 -9.20 11.67 22.64
C GLN A 47 -10.69 11.45 22.90
N THR A 48 -11.33 12.42 23.55
CA THR A 48 -12.78 12.42 23.85
C THR A 48 -13.64 12.83 22.65
N GLY A 49 -13.02 13.29 21.57
CA GLY A 49 -13.72 13.68 20.34
C GLY A 49 -14.30 12.48 19.60
N TYR A 50 -15.61 12.51 19.38
CA TYR A 50 -16.33 11.58 18.53
C TYR A 50 -16.30 12.06 17.08
N VAL A 51 -15.54 11.36 16.23
CA VAL A 51 -15.40 11.72 14.80
C VAL A 51 -16.47 11.02 13.95
N GLN A 52 -16.64 9.70 14.13
CA GLN A 52 -17.56 8.91 13.32
C GLN A 52 -18.04 7.66 14.08
N PRO A 53 -19.31 7.22 13.88
CA PRO A 53 -19.84 6.02 14.52
C PRO A 53 -19.05 4.73 14.26
N ASP A 54 -18.37 4.65 13.12
CA ASP A 54 -17.61 3.46 12.71
C ASP A 54 -16.45 3.14 13.68
N GLU A 55 -15.91 4.14 14.39
CA GLU A 55 -14.82 3.94 15.37
C GLU A 55 -15.25 3.12 16.60
N TYR A 56 -16.51 3.27 17.02
CA TYR A 56 -17.00 2.70 18.28
C TYR A 56 -18.07 1.64 17.99
N PHE A 57 -19.23 2.06 17.47
CA PHE A 57 -20.42 1.22 17.34
C PHE A 57 -20.29 0.14 16.25
N GLN A 58 -19.60 0.43 15.15
CA GLN A 58 -19.52 -0.49 13.99
C GLN A 58 -18.22 -1.31 13.94
N SER A 59 -17.37 -1.20 14.96
CA SER A 59 -16.09 -1.92 15.03
C SER A 59 -15.82 -2.51 16.41
N ILE A 60 -15.52 -1.66 17.39
CA ILE A 60 -15.07 -2.09 18.72
C ILE A 60 -16.22 -2.74 19.49
N GLU A 61 -17.41 -2.14 19.47
CA GLU A 61 -18.56 -2.57 20.28
C GLU A 61 -18.94 -4.04 20.03
N ILE A 62 -19.04 -4.45 18.77
CA ILE A 62 -19.36 -5.83 18.35
C ILE A 62 -18.33 -6.81 18.89
N VAL A 63 -17.06 -6.44 18.79
CA VAL A 63 -15.94 -7.27 19.22
C VAL A 63 -15.88 -7.37 20.75
N THR A 64 -16.15 -6.26 21.45
CA THR A 64 -16.16 -6.24 22.91
C THR A 64 -17.35 -6.98 23.50
N GLU A 65 -18.51 -6.94 22.86
CA GLU A 65 -19.67 -7.77 23.20
C GLU A 65 -19.26 -9.24 23.23
N ASP A 66 -18.69 -9.73 22.13
CA ASP A 66 -18.35 -11.14 21.96
C ASP A 66 -17.16 -11.60 22.86
N ILE A 67 -16.18 -10.73 23.12
CA ILE A 67 -14.99 -11.10 23.91
C ILE A 67 -15.21 -10.92 25.41
N PHE A 68 -15.84 -9.83 25.84
CA PHE A 68 -15.97 -9.47 27.25
C PHE A 68 -17.39 -9.63 27.80
N ASP A 69 -18.34 -10.10 26.99
CA ASP A 69 -19.75 -10.31 27.35
C ASP A 69 -20.40 -9.02 27.90
N VAL A 70 -20.04 -7.89 27.28
CA VAL A 70 -20.58 -6.56 27.60
C VAL A 70 -21.85 -6.34 26.78
N GLU A 71 -22.89 -5.81 27.42
CA GLU A 71 -24.14 -5.48 26.73
C GLU A 71 -23.91 -4.39 25.66
N ALA A 72 -24.25 -4.72 24.42
CA ALA A 72 -23.98 -3.91 23.24
C ALA A 72 -25.09 -4.07 22.19
N SER A 73 -25.24 -3.07 21.32
CA SER A 73 -26.24 -3.10 20.24
C SER A 73 -25.58 -3.36 18.89
N ARG A 74 -25.78 -4.57 18.33
CA ARG A 74 -25.22 -4.90 17.01
C ARG A 74 -25.87 -4.07 15.91
N PRO A 75 -25.09 -3.36 15.09
CA PRO A 75 -25.65 -2.60 13.98
C PRO A 75 -26.14 -3.54 12.87
N TRP A 76 -27.10 -3.03 12.08
CA TRP A 76 -27.76 -3.76 11.00
C TRP A 76 -26.81 -4.34 9.94
N GLU A 77 -25.60 -3.80 9.80
CA GLU A 77 -24.56 -4.24 8.86
C GLU A 77 -24.08 -5.67 9.11
N PHE A 78 -24.18 -6.14 10.36
CA PHE A 78 -23.74 -7.47 10.81
C PHE A 78 -24.91 -8.41 11.17
N ASN A 79 -26.09 -8.13 10.61
CA ASN A 79 -27.26 -8.98 10.79
C ASN A 79 -27.08 -10.32 10.06
N THR A 80 -27.43 -11.43 10.72
CA THR A 80 -27.36 -12.79 10.16
C THR A 80 -28.26 -13.00 8.95
N THR A 81 -29.37 -12.26 8.84
CA THR A 81 -30.34 -12.41 7.74
C THR A 81 -29.93 -11.68 6.46
N LYS A 82 -29.19 -10.56 6.57
CA LYS A 82 -28.73 -9.73 5.44
C LYS A 82 -27.35 -9.13 5.73
N PRO A 83 -26.28 -9.93 5.77
CA PRO A 83 -24.94 -9.42 6.04
C PRO A 83 -24.42 -8.64 4.82
N ILE A 84 -24.06 -7.36 5.02
CA ILE A 84 -23.43 -6.53 3.97
C ILE A 84 -21.92 -6.36 4.20
N ARG A 85 -21.43 -6.64 5.42
CA ARG A 85 -20.01 -6.58 5.78
C ARG A 85 -19.58 -7.82 6.54
N SER A 86 -18.32 -8.22 6.33
CA SER A 86 -17.74 -9.32 7.08
C SER A 86 -17.25 -8.84 8.46
N VAL A 87 -17.66 -9.55 9.51
CA VAL A 87 -17.18 -9.37 10.89
C VAL A 87 -15.70 -9.78 11.06
N ALA A 88 -15.17 -10.58 10.12
CA ALA A 88 -13.83 -11.16 10.22
C ALA A 88 -12.72 -10.11 10.34
N LEU A 89 -12.83 -8.98 9.64
CA LEU A 89 -11.81 -7.93 9.68
C LEU A 89 -11.81 -7.13 10.99
N PRO A 90 -12.96 -6.63 11.51
CA PRO A 90 -13.07 -6.12 12.87
C PRO A 90 -12.45 -7.06 13.92
N TYR A 91 -12.74 -8.35 13.82
CA TYR A 91 -12.14 -9.35 14.69
C TYR A 91 -10.63 -9.49 14.52
N LEU A 92 -10.10 -9.31 13.31
CA LEU A 92 -8.67 -9.40 13.06
C LEU A 92 -7.91 -8.20 13.65
N TYR A 93 -8.35 -6.96 13.41
CA TYR A 93 -7.59 -5.78 13.85
C TYR A 93 -7.93 -5.33 15.28
N ALA A 94 -9.18 -5.49 15.74
CA ALA A 94 -9.61 -5.11 17.08
C ALA A 94 -9.80 -6.33 17.99
N GLY A 95 -10.34 -7.45 17.48
CA GLY A 95 -10.61 -8.64 18.29
C GLY A 95 -9.35 -9.37 18.75
N LEU A 96 -8.41 -9.62 17.85
CA LEU A 96 -7.14 -10.28 18.18
C LEU A 96 -6.38 -9.57 19.32
N PRO A 97 -6.13 -8.25 19.28
CA PRO A 97 -5.40 -7.59 20.36
C PRO A 97 -6.22 -7.52 21.66
N LEU A 98 -7.55 -7.42 21.59
CA LEU A 98 -8.42 -7.46 22.78
C LEU A 98 -8.49 -8.86 23.40
N PHE A 99 -8.44 -9.91 22.60
CA PHE A 99 -8.33 -11.29 23.08
C PHE A 99 -7.00 -11.50 23.81
N VAL A 100 -5.89 -11.00 23.24
CA VAL A 100 -4.58 -11.00 23.93
C VAL A 100 -4.66 -10.24 25.26
N LEU A 101 -5.32 -9.07 25.29
CA LEU A 101 -5.56 -8.33 26.53
C LEU A 101 -6.35 -9.18 27.55
N LYS A 102 -7.43 -9.84 27.14
CA LYS A 102 -8.23 -10.72 28.01
C LYS A 102 -7.39 -11.85 28.61
N CYS A 103 -6.49 -12.44 27.84
CA CYS A 103 -5.60 -13.49 28.33
C CYS A 103 -4.52 -12.97 29.29
N VAL A 104 -3.98 -11.77 29.04
CA VAL A 104 -2.87 -11.18 29.82
C VAL A 104 -3.36 -10.49 31.10
N ALA A 105 -4.54 -9.88 31.07
CA ALA A 105 -5.14 -9.15 32.19
C ALA A 105 -5.14 -9.91 33.54
N PRO A 106 -5.54 -11.20 33.64
CA PRO A 106 -5.52 -11.91 34.92
C PRO A 106 -4.10 -12.08 35.49
N PHE A 107 -3.09 -12.25 34.63
CA PHE A 107 -1.70 -12.33 35.07
C PHE A 107 -1.22 -10.98 35.60
N VAL A 108 -1.51 -9.88 34.88
CA VAL A 108 -1.10 -8.55 35.34
C VAL A 108 -1.76 -8.19 36.67
N LYS A 109 -3.04 -8.54 36.84
CA LYS A 109 -3.76 -8.37 38.11
C LYS A 109 -3.09 -9.15 39.25
N LEU A 110 -2.62 -10.37 38.98
CA LEU A 110 -1.96 -11.21 39.98
C LEU A 110 -0.57 -10.67 40.38
N TRP A 111 0.22 -10.18 39.43
CA TRP A 111 1.62 -9.77 39.68
C TRP A 111 1.78 -8.31 40.10
N PHE A 112 0.88 -7.43 39.66
CA PHE A 112 1.01 -5.97 39.85
C PHE A 112 -0.22 -5.32 40.49
N GLU A 113 -1.24 -6.10 40.87
CA GLU A 113 -2.50 -5.61 41.47
C GLU A 113 -3.21 -4.52 40.64
N TYR A 114 -3.00 -4.53 39.31
CA TYR A 114 -3.56 -3.53 38.40
C TYR A 114 -4.57 -4.14 37.42
N ASP A 115 -5.76 -3.54 37.34
CA ASP A 115 -6.80 -3.94 36.39
C ASP A 115 -6.57 -3.31 35.01
N MET A 116 -6.13 -4.14 34.06
CA MET A 116 -5.86 -3.73 32.68
C MET A 116 -7.13 -3.59 31.82
N VAL A 117 -8.24 -4.22 32.19
CA VAL A 117 -9.51 -4.13 31.44
C VAL A 117 -10.25 -2.87 31.89
N THR A 118 -9.84 -1.73 31.35
CA THR A 118 -10.53 -0.45 31.54
C THR A 118 -11.07 0.08 30.21
N PRO A 119 -12.11 0.95 30.20
CA PRO A 119 -12.64 1.55 28.98
C PRO A 119 -11.56 2.23 28.13
N TYR A 120 -10.54 2.78 28.78
CA TYR A 120 -9.38 3.37 28.11
C TYR A 120 -8.62 2.34 27.27
N PHE A 121 -8.23 1.20 27.85
CA PHE A 121 -7.47 0.17 27.13
C PHE A 121 -8.30 -0.51 26.03
N LEU A 122 -9.61 -0.69 26.25
CA LEU A 122 -10.50 -1.25 25.23
C LEU A 122 -10.55 -0.41 23.94
N VAL A 123 -10.34 0.91 24.05
CA VAL A 123 -10.29 1.82 22.90
C VAL A 123 -8.86 1.99 22.37
N VAL A 124 -7.88 2.18 23.27
CA VAL A 124 -6.49 2.49 22.87
C VAL A 124 -5.80 1.30 22.21
N ILE A 125 -6.06 0.07 22.65
CA ILE A 125 -5.40 -1.11 22.09
C ILE A 125 -5.76 -1.33 20.60
N PRO A 126 -7.04 -1.32 20.19
CA PRO A 126 -7.42 -1.30 18.77
C PRO A 126 -6.88 -0.09 17.99
N ARG A 127 -6.81 1.10 18.61
CA ARG A 127 -6.17 2.27 17.96
C ARG A 127 -4.68 2.07 17.73
N LEU A 128 -3.98 1.41 18.65
CA LEU A 128 -2.56 1.07 18.48
C LEU A 128 -2.36 0.08 17.33
N THR A 129 -3.25 -0.91 17.15
CA THR A 129 -3.15 -1.79 15.98
C THR A 129 -3.37 -1.04 14.66
N CYS A 130 -4.36 -0.15 14.60
CA CYS A 130 -4.54 0.75 13.45
C CYS A 130 -3.32 1.67 13.24
N CYS A 131 -2.72 2.18 14.31
CA CYS A 131 -1.48 2.96 14.23
C CYS A 131 -0.31 2.14 13.67
N LEU A 132 -0.17 0.88 14.06
CA LEU A 132 0.83 -0.03 13.50
C LEU A 132 0.56 -0.29 12.00
N LEU A 133 -0.70 -0.50 11.63
CA LEU A 133 -1.11 -0.60 10.22
C LEU A 133 -0.84 0.70 9.45
N SER A 134 -0.92 1.88 10.08
CA SER A 134 -0.58 3.14 9.43
C SER A 134 0.87 3.17 8.94
N PHE A 135 1.81 2.54 9.67
CA PHE A 135 3.21 2.44 9.24
C PHE A 135 3.41 1.48 8.07
N LEU A 136 2.48 0.55 7.83
CA LEU A 136 2.50 -0.27 6.62
C LEU A 136 2.31 0.60 5.37
N ASN A 137 1.49 1.66 5.46
CA ASN A 137 1.34 2.64 4.37
C ASN A 137 2.65 3.37 4.09
N ASP A 138 3.34 3.81 5.14
CA ASP A 138 4.64 4.46 5.06
C ASP A 138 5.69 3.53 4.41
N LEU A 139 5.69 2.24 4.78
CA LEU A 139 6.57 1.23 4.21
C LEU A 139 6.29 0.99 2.73
N CYS A 140 5.02 0.84 2.34
CA CYS A 140 4.62 0.68 0.96
C CYS A 140 5.06 1.88 0.11
N LEU A 141 4.83 3.10 0.60
CA LEU A 141 5.29 4.33 -0.07
C LEU A 141 6.81 4.34 -0.23
N PHE A 142 7.56 4.03 0.83
CA PHE A 142 9.02 3.96 0.78
C PHE A 142 9.51 2.96 -0.27
N ARG A 143 8.91 1.76 -0.30
CA ARG A 143 9.27 0.72 -1.27
C ARG A 143 8.97 1.14 -2.71
N ILE A 144 7.80 1.72 -2.97
CA ILE A 144 7.43 2.24 -4.30
C ILE A 144 8.41 3.33 -4.73
N CYS A 145 8.77 4.25 -3.83
CA CYS A 145 9.73 5.30 -4.14
C CYS A 145 11.09 4.73 -4.53
N ASN A 146 11.58 3.71 -3.82
CA ASN A 146 12.85 3.05 -4.15
C ASN A 146 12.80 2.33 -5.50
N ILE A 147 11.67 1.69 -5.84
CA ILE A 147 11.48 1.00 -7.11
C ILE A 147 11.60 1.99 -8.30
N TYR A 148 11.02 3.18 -8.17
CA TYR A 148 11.01 4.19 -9.23
C TYR A 148 12.13 5.24 -9.12
N GLY A 149 13.12 5.05 -8.24
CA GLY A 149 14.23 6.00 -8.07
C GLY A 149 13.78 7.39 -7.62
N GLN A 150 12.72 7.45 -6.83
CA GLN A 150 12.03 8.66 -6.43
C GLN A 150 12.45 9.10 -5.02
N ASN A 151 12.61 10.40 -4.79
CA ASN A 151 12.81 11.02 -3.47
C ASN A 151 11.76 10.59 -2.43
N TYR A 152 12.07 9.56 -1.64
CA TYR A 152 11.15 9.02 -0.63
C TYR A 152 10.99 9.96 0.56
N ARG A 153 12.01 10.76 0.91
CA ARG A 153 12.01 11.60 2.11
C ARG A 153 10.93 12.67 2.07
N ALA A 154 10.82 13.40 0.97
CA ALA A 154 9.79 14.43 0.79
C ALA A 154 8.39 13.83 0.80
N ARG A 155 8.17 12.72 0.06
CA ARG A 155 6.87 12.05 -0.01
C ARG A 155 6.42 11.47 1.33
N LEU A 156 7.35 10.86 2.06
CA LEU A 156 7.08 10.30 3.37
C LEU A 156 6.76 11.41 4.39
N LEU A 157 7.46 12.55 4.31
CA LEU A 157 7.12 13.72 5.10
C LEU A 157 5.72 14.25 4.77
N THR A 158 5.38 14.40 3.49
CA THR A 158 4.04 14.84 3.06
C THR A 158 2.95 13.91 3.59
N LEU A 159 3.14 12.59 3.45
CA LEU A 159 2.19 11.60 3.95
C LEU A 159 2.06 11.69 5.48
N ALA A 160 3.18 11.74 6.20
CA ALA A 160 3.18 11.80 7.66
C ALA A 160 2.63 13.10 8.24
N SER A 161 2.76 14.22 7.53
CA SER A 161 2.20 15.52 7.93
C SER A 161 0.69 15.64 7.66
N SER A 162 0.12 14.73 6.85
CA SER A 162 -1.29 14.80 6.50
C SER A 162 -2.19 14.52 7.71
N TYR A 163 -3.25 15.31 7.85
CA TYR A 163 -4.25 15.09 8.90
C TYR A 163 -4.91 13.71 8.76
N VAL A 164 -5.00 13.19 7.53
CA VAL A 164 -5.55 11.86 7.23
C VAL A 164 -4.76 10.78 7.95
N LEU A 165 -3.43 10.79 7.87
CA LEU A 165 -2.61 9.75 8.54
C LEU A 165 -2.47 9.98 10.03
N LEU A 166 -2.36 11.23 10.48
CA LEU A 166 -2.23 11.54 11.90
C LEU A 166 -3.51 11.23 12.70
N VAL A 167 -4.67 11.63 12.16
CA VAL A 167 -5.95 11.51 12.87
C VAL A 167 -6.75 10.31 12.40
N TYR A 168 -7.03 10.16 11.10
CA TYR A 168 -7.91 9.08 10.63
C TYR A 168 -7.19 7.73 10.57
N GLY A 169 -5.94 7.70 10.12
CA GLY A 169 -5.15 6.47 9.94
C GLY A 169 -4.79 5.74 11.23
N THR A 170 -4.99 6.37 12.39
CA THR A 170 -4.73 5.80 13.72
C THR A 170 -5.98 5.31 14.44
N ARG A 171 -7.15 5.54 13.84
CA ARG A 171 -8.46 5.23 14.41
C ARG A 171 -9.00 3.94 13.80
N THR A 172 -9.90 3.28 14.52
CA THR A 172 -10.55 2.01 14.14
C THR A 172 -11.62 2.21 13.08
N PHE A 173 -11.30 2.95 12.01
CA PHE A 173 -12.16 3.06 10.85
C PHE A 173 -11.89 1.92 9.90
N SER A 174 -12.97 1.38 9.34
CA SER A 174 -12.88 0.48 8.19
C SER A 174 -12.26 1.15 6.97
N ASN A 175 -12.40 2.47 6.82
CA ASN A 175 -11.69 3.26 5.81
C ASN A 175 -10.16 3.21 6.00
N THR A 176 -9.67 3.12 7.24
CA THR A 176 -8.22 2.96 7.53
C THR A 176 -7.71 1.62 7.04
N ILE A 177 -8.53 0.57 7.18
CA ILE A 177 -8.23 -0.75 6.63
C ILE A 177 -8.26 -0.73 5.10
N GLU A 178 -9.27 -0.08 4.48
CA GLU A 178 -9.30 0.11 3.02
C GLU A 178 -8.03 0.84 2.54
N MET A 179 -7.67 1.96 3.16
CA MET A 179 -6.45 2.72 2.83
C MET A 179 -5.21 1.84 2.89
N THR A 180 -5.09 1.02 3.95
CA THR A 180 -3.94 0.12 4.14
C THR A 180 -3.91 -0.98 3.08
N LEU A 181 -5.04 -1.62 2.79
CA LEU A 181 -5.15 -2.63 1.74
C LEU A 181 -4.87 -2.03 0.35
N THR A 182 -5.36 -0.83 0.06
CA THR A 182 -5.09 -0.12 -1.19
C THR A 182 -3.60 0.21 -1.34
N SER A 183 -2.93 0.67 -0.27
CA SER A 183 -1.49 0.94 -0.30
C SER A 183 -0.66 -0.31 -0.59
N VAL A 184 -1.00 -1.43 0.06
CA VAL A 184 -0.36 -2.73 -0.19
C VAL A 184 -0.64 -3.24 -1.61
N LEU A 185 -1.88 -3.07 -2.11
CA LEU A 185 -2.26 -3.40 -3.48
C LEU A 185 -1.42 -2.63 -4.51
N ILE A 186 -1.33 -1.30 -4.34
CA ILE A 186 -0.53 -0.44 -5.22
C ILE A 186 0.94 -0.84 -5.19
N TYR A 187 1.50 -1.17 -4.02
CA TYR A 187 2.88 -1.65 -3.91
C TYR A 187 3.12 -2.93 -4.72
N PHE A 188 2.27 -3.95 -4.57
CA PHE A 188 2.44 -5.19 -5.33
C PHE A 188 2.26 -4.97 -6.83
N VAL A 189 1.31 -4.14 -7.24
CA VAL A 189 1.13 -3.75 -8.63
C VAL A 189 2.38 -3.03 -9.16
N ALA A 190 2.90 -2.06 -8.43
CA ALA A 190 4.10 -1.31 -8.79
C ALA A 190 5.34 -2.20 -8.96
N ASP A 191 5.61 -3.10 -8.00
CA ASP A 191 6.71 -4.08 -8.10
C ASP A 191 6.54 -5.00 -9.32
N CYS A 192 5.30 -5.40 -9.60
CA CYS A 192 4.97 -6.21 -10.76
C CYS A 192 5.19 -5.46 -12.08
N MET A 193 4.77 -4.20 -12.17
CA MET A 193 4.93 -3.38 -13.36
C MET A 193 6.41 -3.13 -13.62
N HIS A 194 7.16 -2.67 -12.61
CA HIS A 194 8.59 -2.41 -12.74
C HIS A 194 9.39 -3.61 -13.25
N LYS A 195 9.18 -4.80 -12.68
CA LYS A 195 9.85 -6.03 -13.14
C LYS A 195 9.48 -6.39 -14.59
N SER A 196 8.24 -6.12 -14.99
CA SER A 196 7.80 -6.42 -16.35
C SER A 196 8.37 -5.43 -17.33
N ASP A 197 8.39 -4.15 -16.99
CA ASP A 197 8.93 -3.09 -17.84
C ASP A 197 10.43 -3.31 -18.10
N GLN A 198 11.19 -3.78 -17.09
CA GLN A 198 12.59 -4.18 -17.29
C GLN A 198 12.75 -5.33 -18.28
N ILE A 199 11.87 -6.34 -18.23
CA ILE A 199 11.92 -7.48 -19.16
C ILE A 199 11.51 -7.05 -20.57
N ILE A 200 10.47 -6.22 -20.71
CA ILE A 200 10.02 -5.68 -22.00
C ILE A 200 11.15 -4.88 -22.64
N TYR A 201 11.78 -3.98 -21.87
CA TYR A 201 12.89 -3.17 -22.36
C TYR A 201 14.07 -4.04 -22.84
N GLN A 202 14.40 -5.11 -22.10
CA GLN A 202 15.43 -6.06 -22.52
C GLN A 202 15.04 -6.83 -23.78
N ASP A 203 13.78 -7.25 -23.91
CA ASP A 203 13.27 -7.95 -25.10
C ASP A 203 13.30 -7.05 -26.34
N GLU A 204 12.80 -5.80 -26.22
CA GLU A 204 12.83 -4.78 -27.27
C GLU A 204 14.27 -4.45 -27.70
N TYR A 205 15.17 -4.25 -26.73
CA TYR A 205 16.60 -4.01 -27.01
C TYR A 205 17.27 -5.19 -27.74
N LEU A 206 17.00 -6.43 -27.32
CA LEU A 206 17.54 -7.62 -27.98
C LEU A 206 16.95 -7.80 -29.39
N GLU A 207 15.69 -7.42 -29.60
CA GLU A 207 15.04 -7.42 -30.91
C GLU A 207 15.68 -6.40 -31.85
N GLU A 208 15.93 -5.17 -31.38
CA GLU A 208 16.66 -4.17 -32.17
C GLU A 208 18.08 -4.64 -32.54
N CYS A 209 18.81 -5.21 -31.58
CA CYS A 209 20.14 -5.77 -31.85
C CYS A 209 20.07 -6.91 -32.87
N TYR A 210 19.03 -7.75 -32.80
CA TYR A 210 18.82 -8.86 -33.73
C TYR A 210 18.55 -8.37 -35.16
N ILE A 211 17.78 -7.28 -35.31
CA ILE A 211 17.49 -6.65 -36.61
C ILE A 211 18.76 -6.04 -37.20
N ARG A 212 19.61 -5.39 -36.38
CA ARG A 212 20.85 -4.74 -36.83
C ARG A 212 22.00 -5.72 -37.13
N ALA A 213 21.97 -6.92 -36.56
CA ALA A 213 23.06 -7.89 -36.75
C ALA A 213 23.16 -8.37 -38.21
N GLU A 214 24.38 -8.40 -38.76
CA GLU A 214 24.63 -8.91 -40.11
C GLU A 214 24.98 -10.41 -40.10
N SER A 215 25.63 -10.89 -39.04
CA SER A 215 26.10 -12.27 -38.93
C SER A 215 25.03 -13.24 -38.42
N MET A 216 24.87 -14.37 -39.09
CA MET A 216 23.94 -15.43 -38.67
C MET A 216 24.28 -16.01 -37.29
N ARG A 217 25.57 -16.11 -36.95
CA ARG A 217 26.03 -16.59 -35.63
C ARG A 217 25.56 -15.65 -34.51
N GLU A 218 25.62 -14.35 -34.75
CA GLU A 218 25.19 -13.32 -33.81
C GLU A 218 23.67 -13.33 -33.62
N LYS A 219 22.90 -13.45 -34.72
CA LYS A 219 21.45 -13.63 -34.66
C LYS A 219 21.02 -14.83 -33.83
N VAL A 220 21.68 -15.97 -34.00
CA VAL A 220 21.40 -17.17 -33.20
C VAL A 220 21.72 -16.94 -31.72
N ARG A 221 22.82 -16.25 -31.40
CA ARG A 221 23.19 -15.89 -30.02
C ARG A 221 22.14 -14.98 -29.39
N LEU A 222 21.72 -13.92 -30.08
CA LEU A 222 20.70 -12.97 -29.61
C LEU A 222 19.35 -13.66 -29.40
N ASN A 223 18.95 -14.56 -30.30
CA ASN A 223 17.71 -15.33 -30.13
C ASN A 223 17.78 -16.27 -28.91
N ARG A 224 18.93 -16.88 -28.61
CA ARG A 224 19.12 -17.66 -27.37
C ARG A 224 19.01 -16.78 -26.13
N LEU A 225 19.62 -15.60 -26.15
CA LEU A 225 19.53 -14.63 -25.04
C LEU A 225 18.08 -14.18 -24.84
N ARG A 226 17.36 -13.87 -25.92
CA ARG A 226 15.95 -13.51 -25.87
C ARG A 226 15.10 -14.61 -25.23
N LYS A 227 15.28 -15.87 -25.66
CA LYS A 227 14.59 -17.03 -25.09
C LYS A 227 14.98 -17.33 -23.64
N SER A 228 16.12 -16.84 -23.17
CA SER A 228 16.54 -16.99 -21.77
C SER A 228 15.89 -15.97 -20.82
N LEU A 229 15.23 -14.93 -21.36
CA LEU A 229 14.49 -13.99 -20.54
C LEU A 229 13.37 -14.70 -19.79
N PRO A 230 13.17 -14.40 -18.50
CA PRO A 230 12.09 -14.99 -17.73
C PRO A 230 10.74 -14.60 -18.34
N GLY A 231 9.87 -15.59 -18.57
CA GLY A 231 8.50 -15.33 -19.00
C GLY A 231 7.71 -14.53 -17.96
N HIS A 232 6.56 -13.98 -18.37
CA HIS A 232 5.70 -13.20 -17.49
C HIS A 232 5.29 -14.01 -16.24
N SER A 233 5.97 -13.75 -15.11
CA SER A 233 5.64 -14.42 -13.85
C SER A 233 4.36 -13.81 -13.27
N PHE A 234 3.34 -14.64 -13.11
CA PHE A 234 2.08 -14.35 -12.41
C PHE A 234 2.17 -14.58 -10.90
N SER A 235 3.38 -14.72 -10.33
CA SER A 235 3.59 -15.06 -8.90
C SER A 235 2.87 -14.09 -7.93
N SER A 236 2.71 -12.84 -8.32
CA SER A 236 2.01 -11.83 -7.51
C SER A 236 0.51 -11.76 -7.76
N CYS A 237 -0.05 -12.49 -8.74
CA CYS A 237 -1.48 -12.53 -9.04
C CYS A 237 -2.28 -13.01 -7.82
N ILE A 238 -1.81 -14.07 -7.16
CA ILE A 238 -2.46 -14.59 -5.94
C ILE A 238 -2.49 -13.51 -4.86
N LYS A 239 -1.39 -12.80 -4.65
CA LYS A 239 -1.31 -11.72 -3.64
C LYS A 239 -2.30 -10.59 -3.95
N ILE A 240 -2.31 -10.11 -5.19
CA ILE A 240 -3.21 -9.06 -5.68
C ILE A 240 -4.67 -9.48 -5.54
N ALA A 241 -5.00 -10.72 -5.93
CA ALA A 241 -6.35 -11.27 -5.80
C ALA A 241 -6.78 -11.40 -4.33
N SER A 242 -5.93 -11.95 -3.46
CA SER A 242 -6.23 -12.07 -2.03
C SER A 242 -6.49 -10.72 -1.36
N ILE A 243 -5.68 -9.69 -1.66
CA ILE A 243 -5.89 -8.33 -1.14
C ILE A 243 -7.20 -7.74 -1.65
N SER A 244 -7.50 -7.95 -2.94
CA SER A 244 -8.72 -7.44 -3.56
C SER A 244 -9.97 -8.06 -2.92
N VAL A 245 -9.97 -9.38 -2.74
CA VAL A 245 -11.05 -10.10 -2.07
C VAL A 245 -11.20 -9.63 -0.62
N LEU A 246 -10.09 -9.51 0.12
CA LEU A 246 -10.11 -9.05 1.51
C LEU A 246 -10.71 -7.64 1.63
N GLY A 247 -10.36 -6.73 0.72
CA GLY A 247 -10.90 -5.37 0.71
C GLY A 247 -12.40 -5.32 0.38
N VAL A 248 -12.88 -6.13 -0.56
CA VAL A 248 -14.32 -6.19 -0.89
C VAL A 248 -15.14 -6.70 0.30
N PHE A 249 -14.62 -7.69 1.04
CA PHE A 249 -15.29 -8.19 2.25
C PHE A 249 -15.24 -7.19 3.43
N ASN A 250 -14.28 -6.27 3.45
CA ASN A 250 -14.29 -5.14 4.38
C ASN A 250 -15.44 -4.20 4.07
N ARG A 251 -15.49 -3.76 2.80
CA ARG A 251 -16.46 -2.82 2.25
C ARG A 251 -16.60 -3.04 0.74
N PRO A 252 -17.85 -3.10 0.21
CA PRO A 252 -18.09 -3.23 -1.22
C PRO A 252 -17.50 -2.08 -2.06
N THR A 253 -17.33 -0.90 -1.47
CA THR A 253 -16.71 0.28 -2.11
C THR A 253 -15.26 0.05 -2.52
N PHE A 254 -14.57 -0.92 -1.91
CA PHE A 254 -13.18 -1.24 -2.22
C PHE A 254 -12.93 -1.61 -3.68
N ILE A 255 -13.95 -2.11 -4.39
CA ILE A 255 -13.87 -2.39 -5.83
C ILE A 255 -13.42 -1.15 -6.61
N ALA A 256 -13.91 0.04 -6.25
CA ALA A 256 -13.54 1.28 -6.92
C ALA A 256 -12.06 1.64 -6.70
N PHE A 257 -11.54 1.42 -5.49
CA PHE A 257 -10.12 1.63 -5.18
C PHE A 257 -9.21 0.60 -5.85
N ALA A 258 -9.66 -0.66 -5.94
CA ALA A 258 -8.91 -1.75 -6.56
C ALA A 258 -8.91 -1.67 -8.09
N PHE A 259 -9.95 -1.08 -8.69
CA PHE A 259 -10.12 -1.01 -10.14
C PHE A 259 -8.92 -0.35 -10.82
N THR A 260 -8.51 0.84 -10.37
CA THR A 260 -7.44 1.60 -11.04
C THR A 260 -6.10 0.85 -11.04
N PRO A 261 -5.55 0.40 -9.90
CA PRO A 261 -4.29 -0.34 -9.89
C PRO A 261 -4.35 -1.64 -10.70
N ILE A 262 -5.46 -2.40 -10.62
CA ILE A 262 -5.61 -3.66 -11.34
C ILE A 262 -5.73 -3.43 -12.84
N PHE A 263 -6.46 -2.39 -13.26
CA PHE A 263 -6.61 -2.02 -14.66
C PHE A 263 -5.25 -1.72 -15.30
N PHE A 264 -4.43 -0.88 -14.66
CA PHE A 264 -3.07 -0.58 -15.13
C PHE A 264 -2.15 -1.82 -15.10
N TRP A 265 -2.29 -2.67 -14.08
CA TRP A 265 -1.52 -3.92 -14.00
C TRP A 265 -1.83 -4.88 -15.15
N LEU A 266 -3.10 -5.02 -15.54
CA LEU A 266 -3.53 -5.85 -16.67
C LEU A 266 -3.00 -5.33 -18.01
N HIS A 267 -2.83 -4.01 -18.12
CA HIS A 267 -2.20 -3.34 -19.25
C HIS A 267 -0.66 -3.49 -19.30
N ARG A 268 0.01 -4.05 -18.29
CA ARG A 268 1.49 -4.23 -18.30
C ARG A 268 1.93 -5.19 -19.42
N GLY A 269 3.15 -5.08 -19.93
CA GLY A 269 3.66 -6.11 -20.87
C GLY A 269 3.23 -5.90 -22.32
N LEU A 270 2.63 -4.75 -22.62
CA LEU A 270 2.26 -4.36 -23.97
C LEU A 270 3.17 -3.17 -24.27
N GLY A 271 4.21 -3.38 -25.08
CA GLY A 271 5.28 -2.40 -25.32
C GLY A 271 4.77 -1.08 -25.92
N SER A 272 5.66 -0.29 -26.55
CA SER A 272 5.33 1.04 -27.12
C SER A 272 4.21 1.07 -28.18
N ARG A 273 3.58 -0.06 -28.54
CA ARG A 273 2.52 -0.13 -29.55
C ARG A 273 1.16 0.14 -28.93
N HIS A 274 0.40 1.06 -29.53
CA HIS A 274 -0.97 1.41 -29.15
C HIS A 274 -1.84 0.17 -28.94
N ILE A 275 -2.55 0.13 -27.80
CA ILE A 275 -3.43 -0.96 -27.42
C ILE A 275 -4.88 -0.48 -27.40
N GLY A 276 -5.77 -1.30 -27.96
CA GLY A 276 -7.23 -1.13 -27.87
C GLY A 276 -7.87 -2.01 -26.79
N LEU A 277 -9.16 -1.81 -26.52
CA LEU A 277 -9.93 -2.54 -25.49
C LEU A 277 -10.00 -4.07 -25.71
N SER A 278 -9.74 -4.56 -26.92
CA SER A 278 -9.78 -6.00 -27.26
C SER A 278 -8.72 -6.82 -26.52
N ASP A 279 -7.50 -6.28 -26.37
CA ASP A 279 -6.39 -6.99 -25.74
C ASP A 279 -6.57 -7.09 -24.21
N PHE A 280 -7.25 -6.10 -23.63
CA PHE A 280 -7.67 -6.12 -22.23
C PHE A 280 -8.65 -7.28 -21.95
N HIS A 281 -9.66 -7.46 -22.80
CA HIS A 281 -10.62 -8.56 -22.68
C HIS A 281 -9.95 -9.94 -22.80
N LEU A 282 -9.00 -10.10 -23.72
CA LEU A 282 -8.31 -11.37 -23.95
C LEU A 282 -7.48 -11.81 -22.73
N ARG A 283 -6.87 -10.88 -22.02
CA ARG A 283 -6.10 -11.17 -20.79
C ARG A 283 -6.97 -11.53 -19.60
N ILE A 284 -8.13 -10.91 -19.45
CA ILE A 284 -9.12 -11.31 -18.43
C ILE A 284 -9.55 -12.77 -18.66
N VAL A 285 -9.81 -13.15 -19.92
CA VAL A 285 -10.19 -14.52 -20.28
C VAL A 285 -9.06 -15.52 -20.05
N LEU A 286 -7.81 -15.15 -20.33
CA LEU A 286 -6.65 -16.01 -20.06
C LEU A 286 -6.35 -16.17 -18.56
N LEU A 287 -6.65 -15.18 -17.73
CA LEU A 287 -6.55 -15.29 -16.27
C LEU A 287 -7.68 -16.13 -15.65
N GLY A 288 -8.80 -16.31 -16.36
CA GLY A 288 -9.94 -17.11 -15.93
C GLY A 288 -9.89 -18.59 -16.32
N LYS A 289 -8.84 -19.05 -17.01
CA LYS A 289 -8.59 -20.45 -17.36
C LYS A 289 -7.48 -21.02 -16.48
#